data_AF-A0A3M1SP94-F1
#
_entry.id   AF-A0A3M1SP94-F1
#
_cell.length_a   1.000
_cell.length_b   1.000
_cell.length_c   1.000
_cell.angle_alpha   90.00
_cell.angle_beta   90.00
_cell.angle_gamma   90.00
#
_symmetry.space_group_name_H-M   'P 1'
#
loop_
_entity.id
_entity.type
_entity.pdbx_description
1 polymer ?
#
loop_
_entity_poly.entity_id
_entity_poly.type
_entity_poly.pdbx_seq_one_letter_code
_entity_poly.pdbx_strand_id
1 'polypeptide(L)'
;MNLSRLSLAPFVVLALSCGCASAPPKEAAKVYEQAMLQAEEGKTQEAMQTLRKGVERFPAATRLRFELARFQYEAGEAHHLRERAELRKAARFMEQGQRREALTHRRLGNEHRAKALPFYTAARDNLHVVVEQEEDERRAAWAYYLLMRVEVFFENWSAADEAIEQAILLGNPSGALLAQWREFQAGIKEQLRTYED
;
A
#
# COMPACT_ATOMS: atom_id res chain seq x y z
N MET A 1 -50.08 -43.73 9.76
CA MET A 1 -48.80 -44.11 10.37
C MET A 1 -47.98 -44.85 9.31
N ASN A 2 -46.99 -44.17 8.73
CA ASN A 2 -46.03 -44.74 7.78
C ASN A 2 -44.65 -44.25 8.21
N LEU A 3 -43.92 -45.11 8.91
CA LEU A 3 -42.49 -44.97 9.14
C LEU A 3 -41.79 -45.53 7.91
N SER A 4 -40.92 -44.74 7.26
CA SER A 4 -39.72 -45.17 6.52
C SER A 4 -39.30 -44.09 5.54
N ARG A 5 -38.19 -43.41 5.83
CA ARG A 5 -37.03 -43.24 4.93
C ARG A 5 -36.07 -42.21 5.53
N LEU A 6 -35.14 -42.74 6.33
CA LEU A 6 -33.80 -42.18 6.47
C LEU A 6 -33.15 -42.18 5.08
N SER A 7 -32.67 -41.03 4.64
CA SER A 7 -31.67 -40.93 3.58
C SER A 7 -30.52 -40.07 4.10
N LEU A 8 -29.42 -40.74 4.39
CA LEU A 8 -28.11 -40.18 4.70
C LEU A 8 -27.41 -39.70 3.42
N ALA A 9 -26.77 -38.52 3.54
CA ALA A 9 -25.56 -38.09 2.83
C ALA A 9 -25.63 -37.80 1.30
N PRO A 10 -24.71 -36.97 0.73
CA PRO A 10 -23.38 -36.62 1.26
C PRO A 10 -22.99 -35.14 1.30
N PHE A 11 -22.02 -34.90 2.19
CA PHE A 11 -21.00 -33.86 2.13
C PHE A 11 -20.60 -33.50 0.69
N VAL A 12 -20.75 -32.23 0.31
CA VAL A 12 -20.02 -31.66 -0.84
C VAL A 12 -18.72 -31.09 -0.30
N VAL A 13 -17.69 -31.91 -0.48
CA VAL A 13 -16.26 -31.64 -0.66
C VAL A 13 -15.85 -30.17 -0.54
N LEU A 14 -15.10 -29.88 0.53
CA LEU A 14 -14.12 -28.79 0.59
C LEU A 14 -13.29 -28.82 -0.69
N ALA A 15 -13.37 -27.76 -1.50
CA ALA A 15 -12.36 -27.49 -2.51
C ALA A 15 -11.07 -27.14 -1.77
N LEU A 16 -10.23 -28.14 -1.55
CA LEU A 16 -8.80 -27.99 -1.29
C LEU A 16 -8.19 -27.32 -2.52
N SER A 17 -8.17 -25.99 -2.57
CA SER A 17 -7.19 -25.26 -3.36
C SER A 17 -5.84 -25.42 -2.65
N CYS A 18 -5.24 -26.59 -2.82
CA CYS A 18 -3.83 -26.81 -2.53
C CYS A 18 -3.05 -25.74 -3.28
N GLY A 19 -2.46 -24.81 -2.51
CA GLY A 19 -1.45 -23.89 -2.98
C GLY A 19 -0.26 -24.69 -3.48
N CYS A 20 -0.25 -24.98 -4.77
CA CYS A 20 0.99 -25.20 -5.46
C CYS A 20 1.53 -23.81 -5.79
N ALA A 21 2.63 -23.44 -5.14
CA ALA A 21 3.51 -22.34 -5.52
C ALA A 21 3.96 -22.54 -6.98
N SER A 22 3.08 -22.19 -7.92
CA SER A 22 3.37 -22.12 -9.33
C SER A 22 4.22 -20.88 -9.49
N ALA A 23 5.50 -21.05 -9.81
CA ALA A 23 6.34 -19.95 -10.29
C ALA A 23 5.52 -19.05 -11.24
N PRO A 24 5.61 -17.71 -11.11
CA PRO A 24 4.77 -16.81 -11.87
C PRO A 24 4.88 -17.14 -13.37
N PRO A 25 3.76 -17.17 -14.11
CA PRO A 25 3.78 -17.52 -15.52
C PRO A 25 4.87 -16.76 -16.25
N LYS A 26 5.62 -17.41 -17.16
CA LYS A 26 6.70 -16.76 -17.95
C LYS A 26 6.25 -15.44 -18.61
N GLU A 27 4.97 -15.33 -18.90
CA GLU A 27 4.35 -14.11 -19.44
C GLU A 27 4.26 -12.97 -18.41
N ALA A 28 4.00 -13.25 -17.14
CA ALA A 28 4.03 -12.25 -16.07
C ALA A 28 5.44 -11.68 -15.88
N ALA A 29 6.49 -12.51 -16.02
CA ALA A 29 7.88 -12.04 -16.00
C ALA A 29 8.17 -11.05 -17.16
N LYS A 30 7.67 -11.34 -18.37
CA LYS A 30 7.80 -10.41 -19.51
C LYS A 30 7.08 -9.08 -19.28
N VAL A 31 5.89 -9.11 -18.68
CA VAL A 31 5.15 -7.88 -18.31
C VAL A 31 5.97 -7.06 -17.32
N TYR A 32 6.55 -7.70 -16.30
CA TYR A 32 7.45 -7.04 -15.35
C TYR A 32 8.63 -6.37 -16.07
N GLU A 33 9.37 -7.13 -16.89
CA GLU A 33 10.56 -6.64 -17.60
C GLU A 33 10.23 -5.44 -18.49
N GLN A 34 9.13 -5.53 -19.25
CA GLN A 34 8.66 -4.43 -20.09
C GLN A 34 8.34 -3.18 -19.27
N ALA A 35 7.63 -3.33 -18.15
CA ALA A 35 7.27 -2.20 -17.31
C ALA A 35 8.49 -1.54 -16.66
N MET A 36 9.49 -2.34 -16.24
CA MET A 36 10.72 -1.79 -15.68
C MET A 36 11.51 -1.03 -16.75
N LEU A 37 11.62 -1.56 -17.97
CA LEU A 37 12.26 -0.85 -19.08
C LEU A 37 11.56 0.50 -19.37
N GLN A 38 10.22 0.52 -19.41
CA GLN A 38 9.46 1.77 -19.57
C GLN A 38 9.76 2.77 -18.45
N ALA A 39 9.87 2.30 -17.20
CA ALA A 39 10.18 3.17 -16.07
C ALA A 39 11.62 3.73 -16.15
N GLU A 40 12.59 2.91 -16.55
CA GLU A 40 13.99 3.32 -16.78
C GLU A 40 14.11 4.38 -17.90
N GLU A 41 13.25 4.28 -18.92
CA GLU A 41 13.12 5.30 -19.98
C GLU A 41 12.37 6.57 -19.53
N GLY A 42 12.01 6.68 -18.25
CA GLY A 42 11.25 7.82 -17.70
C GLY A 42 9.76 7.80 -18.02
N LYS A 43 9.25 6.72 -18.62
CA LYS A 43 7.85 6.55 -19.01
C LYS A 43 7.03 5.88 -17.89
N THR A 44 7.10 6.43 -16.68
CA THR A 44 6.43 5.86 -15.48
C THR A 44 4.93 5.62 -15.68
N GLN A 45 4.24 6.51 -16.41
CA GLN A 45 2.81 6.33 -16.69
C GLN A 45 2.55 5.12 -17.61
N GLU A 46 3.40 4.87 -18.60
CA GLU A 46 3.30 3.68 -19.44
C GLU A 46 3.62 2.42 -18.64
N ALA A 47 4.65 2.46 -17.80
CA ALA A 47 5.00 1.36 -16.90
C ALA A 47 3.82 0.97 -15.98
N MET A 48 3.17 1.95 -15.35
CA MET A 48 1.96 1.72 -14.54
C MET A 48 0.82 1.10 -15.35
N GLN A 49 0.61 1.55 -16.60
CA GLN A 49 -0.41 0.97 -17.47
C GLN A 49 -0.10 -0.48 -17.86
N THR A 50 1.16 -0.79 -18.17
CA THR A 50 1.63 -2.15 -18.47
C THR A 50 1.45 -3.06 -17.26
N LEU A 51 1.85 -2.62 -16.07
CA LEU A 51 1.67 -3.36 -14.82
C LEU A 51 0.20 -3.58 -14.49
N ARG A 52 -0.66 -2.56 -14.64
CA ARG A 52 -2.11 -2.70 -14.41
C ARG A 52 -2.73 -3.79 -15.29
N LYS A 53 -2.45 -3.78 -16.60
CA LYS A 53 -2.89 -4.85 -17.52
C LYS A 53 -2.31 -6.21 -17.13
N GLY A 54 -1.06 -6.22 -16.66
CA GLY A 54 -0.41 -7.41 -16.12
C GLY A 54 -1.12 -7.99 -14.90
N VAL A 55 -1.50 -7.15 -13.94
CA VAL A 55 -2.24 -7.55 -12.73
C VAL A 55 -3.64 -8.04 -13.06
N GLU A 56 -4.34 -7.40 -14.02
CA GLU A 56 -5.64 -7.87 -14.52
C GLU A 56 -5.53 -9.27 -15.15
N ARG A 57 -4.46 -9.54 -15.91
CA ARG A 57 -4.24 -10.83 -16.56
C ARG A 57 -3.67 -11.91 -15.62
N PHE A 58 -2.87 -11.51 -14.65
CA PHE A 58 -2.17 -12.38 -13.71
C PHE A 58 -2.41 -11.92 -12.27
N PRO A 59 -3.63 -12.11 -11.73
CA PRO A 59 -4.03 -11.52 -10.45
C PRO A 59 -3.29 -12.08 -9.23
N ALA A 60 -2.65 -13.25 -9.35
CA ALA A 60 -1.82 -13.84 -8.29
C ALA A 60 -0.33 -13.48 -8.41
N ALA A 61 0.08 -12.70 -9.42
CA ALA A 61 1.47 -12.31 -9.60
C ALA A 61 1.84 -11.16 -8.64
N THR A 62 2.17 -11.51 -7.40
CA THR A 62 2.53 -10.58 -6.31
C THR A 62 3.63 -9.59 -6.71
N ARG A 63 4.65 -10.02 -7.48
CA ARG A 63 5.68 -9.13 -8.02
C ARG A 63 5.12 -7.99 -8.88
N LEU A 64 4.14 -8.27 -9.75
CA LEU A 64 3.51 -7.23 -10.58
C LEU A 64 2.70 -6.25 -9.72
N ARG A 65 1.97 -6.78 -8.73
CA ARG A 65 1.20 -5.97 -7.79
C ARG A 65 2.08 -5.07 -6.95
N PHE A 66 3.20 -5.61 -6.45
CA PHE A 66 4.16 -4.86 -5.66
C PHE A 66 4.73 -3.67 -6.44
N GLU A 67 5.20 -3.88 -7.68
CA GLU A 67 5.72 -2.77 -8.50
C GLU A 67 4.63 -1.76 -8.88
N LEU A 68 3.42 -2.24 -9.18
CA LEU A 68 2.29 -1.35 -9.46
C LEU A 68 1.99 -0.48 -8.24
N ALA A 69 1.91 -1.09 -7.06
CA ALA A 69 1.69 -0.39 -5.81
C ALA A 69 2.80 0.61 -5.50
N ARG A 70 4.07 0.26 -5.76
CA ARG A 70 5.21 1.16 -5.57
C ARG A 70 5.08 2.41 -6.44
N PHE A 71 4.80 2.27 -7.73
CA PHE A 71 4.61 3.44 -8.60
C PHE A 71 3.36 4.26 -8.24
N GLN A 72 2.28 3.61 -7.83
CA GLN A 72 1.09 4.29 -7.31
C GLN A 72 1.43 5.08 -6.04
N TYR A 73 2.12 4.47 -5.08
CA TYR A 73 2.61 5.12 -3.87
C TYR A 73 3.48 6.34 -4.21
N GLU A 74 4.44 6.22 -5.12
CA GLU A 74 5.31 7.33 -5.53
C GLU A 74 4.52 8.50 -6.14
N ALA A 75 3.53 8.20 -6.99
CA ALA A 75 2.64 9.22 -7.56
C ALA A 75 1.77 9.90 -6.49
N GLY A 76 1.25 9.13 -5.52
CA GLY A 76 0.51 9.64 -4.37
C GLY A 76 1.39 10.52 -3.47
N GLU A 77 2.60 10.07 -3.14
CA GLU A 77 3.53 10.78 -2.26
C GLU A 77 4.00 12.09 -2.87
N ALA A 78 4.18 12.16 -4.19
CA ALA A 78 4.47 13.41 -4.88
C ALA A 78 3.34 14.46 -4.67
N HIS A 79 2.08 14.04 -4.62
CA HIS A 79 0.97 14.93 -4.29
C HIS A 79 0.91 15.26 -2.79
N HIS A 80 1.08 14.26 -1.93
CA HIS A 80 1.08 14.43 -0.47
C HIS A 80 2.22 15.32 0.05
N LEU A 81 3.40 15.29 -0.59
CA LEU A 81 4.49 16.25 -0.32
C LEU A 81 4.08 17.69 -0.65
N ARG A 82 3.38 17.90 -1.75
CA ARG A 82 2.86 19.22 -2.13
C ARG A 82 1.76 19.68 -1.17
N GLU A 83 0.85 18.79 -0.77
CA GLU A 83 -0.13 19.07 0.28
C GLU A 83 0.56 19.58 1.56
N ARG A 84 1.52 18.84 2.10
CA ARG A 84 2.25 19.24 3.32
C ARG A 84 2.96 20.58 3.15
N ALA A 85 3.53 20.85 1.98
CA ALA A 85 4.17 22.13 1.70
C ALA A 85 3.16 23.29 1.72
N GLU A 86 1.99 23.10 1.11
CA GLU A 86 0.92 24.11 1.09
C GLU A 86 0.31 24.32 2.48
N LEU A 87 0.10 23.26 3.27
CA LEU A 87 -0.38 23.38 4.65
C LEU A 87 0.61 24.11 5.57
N ARG A 88 1.91 23.89 5.40
CA ARG A 88 2.95 24.66 6.11
C ARG A 88 2.92 26.15 5.75
N LYS A 89 2.72 26.48 4.47
CA LYS A 89 2.54 27.88 4.04
C LYS A 89 1.28 28.47 4.68
N ALA A 90 0.17 27.72 4.68
CA ALA A 90 -1.08 28.16 5.28
C ALA A 90 -0.93 28.50 6.77
N ALA A 91 -0.23 27.65 7.54
CA ALA A 91 0.06 27.91 8.95
C ALA A 91 0.87 29.19 9.15
N ARG A 92 1.95 29.39 8.38
CA ARG A 92 2.76 30.62 8.45
C ARG A 92 1.95 31.88 8.14
N PHE A 93 1.08 31.83 7.12
CA PHE A 93 0.22 32.96 6.78
C PHE A 93 -0.81 33.25 7.86
N MET A 94 -1.33 32.21 8.51
CA MET A 94 -2.25 32.35 9.64
C MET A 94 -1.59 33.05 10.83
N GLU A 95 -0.36 32.66 11.18
CA GLU A 95 0.45 33.29 12.23
C GLU A 95 0.73 34.77 11.95
N GLN A 96 0.85 35.16 10.67
CA GLN A 96 1.08 36.53 10.22
C GLN A 96 -0.20 37.37 10.09
N GLY A 97 -1.37 36.81 10.43
CA GLY A 97 -2.67 37.48 10.25
C GLY A 97 -3.12 37.60 8.78
N GLN A 98 -2.41 36.97 7.85
CA GLN A 98 -2.69 36.95 6.41
C GLN A 98 -3.74 35.88 6.09
N ARG A 99 -4.97 36.11 6.56
CA ARG A 99 -6.05 35.11 6.53
C ARG A 99 -6.41 34.67 5.11
N ARG A 100 -6.39 35.58 4.12
CA ARG A 100 -6.77 35.27 2.73
C ARG A 100 -5.77 34.31 2.09
N GLU A 101 -4.49 34.55 2.31
CA GLU A 101 -3.37 33.74 1.85
C GLU A 101 -3.42 32.37 2.53
N ALA A 102 -3.63 32.33 3.85
CA ALA A 102 -3.78 31.09 4.60
C ALA A 102 -4.89 30.20 4.03
N LEU A 103 -6.07 30.76 3.75
CA LEU A 103 -7.19 30.03 3.15
C LEU A 103 -6.88 29.54 1.73
N THR A 104 -6.16 30.33 0.94
CA THR A 104 -5.74 29.95 -0.42
C THR A 104 -4.82 28.73 -0.38
N HIS A 105 -3.81 28.75 0.48
CA HIS A 105 -2.87 27.65 0.64
C HIS A 105 -3.54 26.40 1.24
N ARG A 106 -4.49 26.56 2.17
CA ARG A 106 -5.29 25.44 2.66
C ARG A 106 -6.11 24.79 1.55
N ARG A 107 -6.70 25.58 0.63
CA ARG A 107 -7.41 25.04 -0.54
C ARG A 107 -6.48 24.25 -1.45
N LEU A 108 -5.30 24.79 -1.78
CA LEU A 108 -4.30 24.10 -2.60
C LEU A 108 -3.82 22.79 -1.94
N GLY A 109 -3.65 22.80 -0.61
CA GLY A 109 -3.36 21.59 0.17
C GLY A 109 -4.44 20.52 -0.03
N ASN A 110 -5.72 20.89 0.14
CA ASN A 110 -6.84 19.98 -0.08
C ASN A 110 -6.92 19.46 -1.52
N GLU A 111 -6.65 20.31 -2.52
CA GLU A 111 -6.59 19.89 -3.94
C GLU A 111 -5.49 18.84 -4.17
N HIS A 112 -4.34 18.99 -3.51
CA HIS A 112 -3.28 17.99 -3.56
C HIS A 112 -3.65 16.69 -2.84
N ARG A 113 -4.29 16.76 -1.66
CA ARG A 113 -4.80 15.57 -0.95
C ARG A 113 -5.77 14.77 -1.82
N ALA A 114 -6.71 15.47 -2.47
CA ALA A 114 -7.68 14.86 -3.38
C ALA A 114 -7.02 14.15 -4.57
N LYS A 115 -5.90 14.69 -5.09
CA LYS A 115 -5.10 14.05 -6.15
C LYS A 115 -4.29 12.85 -5.66
N ALA A 116 -3.82 12.86 -4.41
CA ALA A 116 -3.08 11.74 -3.81
C ALA A 116 -3.99 10.53 -3.53
N LEU A 117 -5.22 10.79 -3.10
CA LEU A 117 -6.18 9.78 -2.65
C LEU A 117 -6.36 8.57 -3.59
N PRO A 118 -6.64 8.72 -4.90
CA PRO A 118 -6.83 7.56 -5.78
C PRO A 118 -5.57 6.71 -5.93
N PHE A 119 -4.39 7.33 -5.88
CA PHE A 119 -3.13 6.61 -5.95
C PHE A 119 -2.87 5.79 -4.68
N TYR A 120 -3.09 6.39 -3.51
CA TYR A 120 -2.93 5.67 -2.25
C TYR A 120 -3.96 4.56 -2.05
N THR A 121 -5.20 4.77 -2.49
CA THR A 121 -6.23 3.72 -2.47
C THR A 121 -5.79 2.53 -3.32
N ALA A 122 -5.38 2.78 -4.57
CA ALA A 122 -4.95 1.70 -5.45
C ALA A 122 -3.66 1.00 -4.97
N ALA A 123 -2.72 1.75 -4.38
CA ALA A 123 -1.52 1.19 -3.78
C ALA A 123 -1.89 0.27 -2.60
N ARG A 124 -2.78 0.73 -1.72
CA ARG A 124 -3.29 -0.03 -0.57
C ARG A 124 -3.88 -1.36 -1.00
N ASP A 125 -4.79 -1.33 -1.98
CA ASP A 125 -5.46 -2.54 -2.49
C ASP A 125 -4.47 -3.57 -3.03
N ASN A 126 -3.46 -3.12 -3.77
CA ASN A 126 -2.42 -4.01 -4.28
C ASN A 126 -1.50 -4.53 -3.17
N LEU A 127 -1.15 -3.70 -2.19
CA LEU A 127 -0.26 -4.09 -1.08
C LEU A 127 -0.90 -5.12 -0.17
N HIS A 128 -2.20 -5.02 0.14
CA HIS A 128 -2.90 -6.05 0.91
C HIS A 128 -2.78 -7.43 0.26
N VAL A 129 -3.00 -7.51 -1.06
CA VAL A 129 -2.83 -8.79 -1.79
C VAL A 129 -1.38 -9.28 -1.74
N VAL A 130 -0.40 -8.37 -1.84
CA VAL A 130 1.03 -8.76 -1.75
C VAL A 130 1.35 -9.31 -0.37
N VAL A 131 0.99 -8.63 0.72
CA VAL A 131 1.34 -9.08 2.07
C VAL A 131 0.62 -10.37 2.48
N GLU A 132 -0.53 -10.68 1.87
CA GLU A 132 -1.27 -11.93 2.09
C GLU A 132 -0.71 -13.14 1.31
N GLN A 133 -0.10 -12.91 0.14
CA GLN A 133 0.23 -13.98 -0.82
C GLN A 133 1.72 -14.11 -1.13
N GLU A 134 2.55 -13.14 -0.74
CA GLU A 134 3.97 -13.14 -1.07
C GLU A 134 4.76 -14.09 -0.17
N GLU A 135 5.45 -15.04 -0.80
CA GLU A 135 6.30 -16.02 -0.11
C GLU A 135 7.73 -15.49 0.10
N ASP A 136 8.19 -14.54 -0.72
CA ASP A 136 9.49 -13.88 -0.53
C ASP A 136 9.43 -12.90 0.64
N GLU A 137 9.95 -13.32 1.79
CA GLU A 137 9.99 -12.51 3.02
C GLU A 137 10.57 -11.11 2.80
N ARG A 138 11.55 -10.94 1.91
CA ARG A 138 12.14 -9.63 1.66
C ARG A 138 11.15 -8.73 0.91
N ARG A 139 10.45 -9.26 -0.09
CA ARG A 139 9.43 -8.49 -0.81
C ARG A 139 8.23 -8.21 0.08
N ALA A 140 7.82 -9.18 0.90
CA ALA A 140 6.78 -9.00 1.90
C ALA A 140 7.15 -7.89 2.90
N ALA A 141 8.39 -7.86 3.42
CA ALA A 141 8.86 -6.80 4.30
C ALA A 141 8.77 -5.41 3.66
N TRP A 142 9.18 -5.27 2.39
CA TRP A 142 9.04 -4.02 1.65
C TRP A 142 7.58 -3.65 1.38
N ALA A 143 6.71 -4.63 1.12
CA ALA A 143 5.29 -4.41 0.94
C ALA A 143 4.64 -3.90 2.25
N TYR A 144 4.97 -4.51 3.39
CA TYR A 144 4.55 -4.03 4.70
C TYR A 144 5.07 -2.62 5.01
N TYR A 145 6.32 -2.31 4.67
CA TYR A 145 6.86 -0.96 4.85
C TYR A 145 6.08 0.09 4.03
N LEU A 146 5.77 -0.20 2.77
CA LEU A 146 4.94 0.69 1.95
C LEU A 146 3.51 0.76 2.46
N LEU A 147 2.93 -0.37 2.89
CA LEU A 147 1.57 -0.42 3.43
C LEU A 147 1.45 0.48 4.67
N MET A 148 2.40 0.41 5.61
CA MET A 148 2.44 1.34 6.74
C MET A 148 2.37 2.80 6.28
N ARG A 149 3.16 3.18 5.27
CA ARG A 149 3.21 4.57 4.79
C ARG A 149 1.88 5.00 4.20
N VAL A 150 1.18 4.09 3.53
CA VAL A 150 -0.16 4.30 3.00
C VAL A 150 -1.19 4.40 4.14
N GLU A 151 -1.13 3.54 5.15
CA GLU A 151 -2.05 3.57 6.29
C GLU A 151 -1.89 4.86 7.12
N VAL A 152 -0.66 5.41 7.24
CA VAL A 152 -0.42 6.73 7.83
C VAL A 152 -1.14 7.84 7.06
N PHE A 153 -1.19 7.79 5.73
CA PHE A 153 -1.96 8.77 4.95
C PHE A 153 -3.47 8.69 5.23
N PHE A 154 -3.98 7.48 5.47
CA PHE A 154 -5.38 7.25 5.84
C PHE A 154 -5.66 7.44 7.34
N GLU A 155 -4.66 7.84 8.13
CA GLU A 155 -4.77 8.03 9.58
C GLU A 155 -5.24 6.74 10.29
N ASN A 156 -4.95 5.58 9.71
CA ASN A 156 -5.25 4.27 10.28
C ASN A 156 -4.06 3.79 11.11
N TRP A 157 -3.88 4.40 12.27
CA TRP A 157 -2.67 4.26 13.10
C TRP A 157 -2.43 2.83 13.58
N SER A 158 -3.50 2.09 13.89
CA SER A 158 -3.41 0.68 14.31
C SER A 158 -2.84 -0.19 13.18
N ALA A 159 -3.40 -0.11 11.97
CA ALA A 159 -2.88 -0.88 10.83
C ALA A 159 -1.46 -0.43 10.42
N ALA A 160 -1.13 0.85 10.59
CA ALA A 160 0.21 1.37 10.35
C ALA A 160 1.25 0.78 11.33
N ASP A 161 0.91 0.65 12.62
CA ASP A 161 1.77 0.04 13.64
C ASP A 161 1.99 -1.46 13.38
N GLU A 162 0.91 -2.18 13.07
CA GLU A 162 0.99 -3.59 12.70
C GLU A 162 1.89 -3.81 11.47
N ALA A 163 1.71 -2.99 10.43
CA ALA A 163 2.48 -3.10 9.20
C ALA A 163 3.98 -2.80 9.42
N ILE A 164 4.36 -1.78 10.22
CA ILE A 164 5.79 -1.54 10.48
C ILE A 164 6.41 -2.63 11.36
N GLU A 165 5.66 -3.22 12.30
CA GLU A 165 6.17 -4.35 13.08
C GLU A 165 6.47 -5.55 12.17
N GLN A 166 5.55 -5.88 11.25
CA GLN A 166 5.77 -6.94 10.25
C GLN A 166 6.94 -6.64 9.32
N ALA A 167 7.08 -5.38 8.88
CA ALA A 167 8.21 -4.96 8.06
C ALA A 167 9.55 -5.13 8.79
N ILE A 168 9.62 -4.79 10.08
CA ILE A 168 10.82 -4.99 10.91
C ILE A 168 11.11 -6.48 11.11
N LEU A 169 10.09 -7.27 11.43
CA LEU A 169 10.21 -8.70 11.68
C LEU A 169 10.76 -9.44 10.46
N LEU A 170 10.13 -9.24 9.29
CA LEU A 170 10.49 -9.93 8.05
C LEU A 170 11.76 -9.35 7.40
N GLY A 171 11.94 -8.03 7.46
CA GLY A 171 13.07 -7.36 6.85
C GLY A 171 14.37 -7.48 7.63
N ASN A 172 14.26 -7.79 8.93
CA ASN A 172 15.36 -7.84 9.89
C ASN A 172 16.38 -6.68 9.71
N PRO A 173 15.93 -5.41 9.64
CA PRO A 173 16.84 -4.28 9.48
C PRO A 173 17.72 -4.16 10.72
N SER A 174 18.92 -3.59 10.56
CA SER A 174 19.87 -3.42 11.66
C SER A 174 20.51 -2.03 11.64
N GLY A 175 21.19 -1.69 12.74
CA GLY A 175 21.91 -0.42 12.88
C GLY A 175 21.00 0.80 12.72
N ALA A 176 21.46 1.76 11.92
CA ALA A 176 20.76 3.04 11.72
C ALA A 176 19.37 2.89 11.09
N LEU A 177 19.18 1.89 10.22
CA LEU A 177 17.89 1.67 9.57
C LEU A 177 16.84 1.21 10.57
N LEU A 178 17.18 0.25 11.43
CA LEU A 178 16.28 -0.21 12.50
C LEU A 178 15.94 0.92 13.47
N ALA A 179 16.94 1.72 13.86
CA ALA A 179 16.72 2.87 14.74
C ALA A 179 15.71 3.86 14.14
N GLN A 180 15.87 4.19 12.86
CA GLN A 180 14.94 5.06 12.14
C GLN A 180 13.51 4.48 12.10
N TRP A 181 13.37 3.17 11.86
CA TRP A 181 12.05 2.53 11.79
C TRP A 181 11.37 2.47 13.17
N ARG A 182 12.13 2.21 14.24
CA ARG A 182 11.60 2.23 15.61
C ARG A 182 11.25 3.63 16.09
N GLU A 183 12.00 4.66 15.70
CA GLU A 183 11.64 6.06 15.94
C GLU A 183 10.32 6.42 15.25
N PHE A 184 10.17 6.03 13.97
CA PHE A 184 8.94 6.25 13.23
C PHE A 184 7.75 5.53 13.89
N GLN A 185 7.93 4.27 14.29
CA GLN A 185 6.91 3.48 14.99
C GLN A 185 6.49 4.12 16.32
N ALA A 186 7.44 4.67 17.09
CA ALA A 186 7.13 5.39 18.33
C ALA A 186 6.19 6.57 18.08
N GLY A 187 6.39 7.31 16.97
CA GLY A 187 5.48 8.37 16.53
C GLY A 187 4.08 7.86 16.17
N ILE A 188 3.96 6.71 15.51
CA ILE A 188 2.65 6.07 15.24
C ILE A 188 1.93 5.74 16.56
N LYS A 189 2.65 5.14 17.53
CA LYS A 189 2.09 4.78 18.84
C LYS A 189 1.68 5.98 19.70
N GLU A 190 2.34 7.11 19.53
CA GLU A 190 1.91 8.37 20.14
C GLU A 190 0.60 8.88 19.53
N GLN A 191 0.46 8.83 18.21
CA GLN A 191 -0.81 9.17 17.56
C GLN A 191 -1.93 8.24 18.02
N LEU A 192 -1.70 6.92 18.05
CA LEU A 192 -2.71 5.94 18.47
C LEU A 192 -3.29 6.26 19.86
N ARG A 193 -2.43 6.56 20.84
CA ARG A 193 -2.86 6.96 22.20
C ARG A 193 -3.72 8.21 22.21
N THR A 194 -3.42 9.18 21.33
CA THR A 194 -4.16 10.44 21.24
C THR A 194 -5.60 10.26 20.74
N TYR A 195 -5.89 9.18 20.00
CA TYR A 195 -7.23 8.88 19.47
C TYR A 195 -8.03 7.92 20.36
N GLU A 196 -7.41 7.28 21.35
CA GLU A 196 -8.07 6.38 22.31
C GLU A 196 -8.58 7.11 23.56
N ASP A 197 -8.05 8.31 23.85
CA ASP A 197 -8.45 9.20 24.95
C ASP A 197 -9.60 10.16 24.55
#